data_AF-A0A5C8DCF8-F1
#
_entry.id   AF-A0A5C8DCF8-F1
#
_cell.length_a   1.000
_cell.length_b   1.000
_cell.length_c   1.000
_cell.angle_alpha   90.00
_cell.angle_beta   90.00
_cell.angle_gamma   90.00
#
_symmetry.space_group_name_H-M   'P 1'
#
loop_
_entity.id
_entity.type
_entity.pdbx_description
1 polymer ?
#
loop_
_entity_poly.entity_id
_entity_poly.type
_entity_poly.pdbx_seq_one_letter_code
_entity_poly.pdbx_strand_id
1 'polypeptide(L)'
;MDQQATGNAGVGFPAAGSAAGLDSADQWRAILAGFSHIVLVANSDVVDIASLQAQFPTTALFVFFNKVYKVLDRPFHGHSLLISRGQPRGANIVYRGEVGEVVKFFPKEHFLGIMNIRLGPEEKLNPAADFQGAPTGHLDLVGFCSDFYTEGKTPTSGFALALWLSDLKLPGAIVLAGFSARRSQKWRVVAVHDWSFEQTFLRLFARLGKITIHGGVSLNPYIRLAERFSEVPPAEIALAAAEVMSERLGNTDAEVDKLISLTNVIRSTDNFLRHLRPKFLKRKPKGSSGE
;
A
#
# COMPACT_ATOMS: atom_id res chain seq x y z
N MET A 1 -17.60 10.91 55.83
CA MET A 1 -17.68 12.04 54.89
C MET A 1 -16.29 12.26 54.34
N ASP A 2 -16.17 12.22 53.01
CA ASP A 2 -15.04 12.66 52.19
C ASP A 2 -13.68 11.95 52.39
N GLN A 3 -12.85 11.69 51.39
CA GLN A 3 -12.90 11.68 49.94
C GLN A 3 -11.58 11.03 49.50
N GLN A 4 -11.59 10.40 48.32
CA GLN A 4 -10.48 10.22 47.36
C GLN A 4 -10.45 8.79 46.81
N ALA A 5 -11.48 8.49 46.02
CA ALA A 5 -11.29 7.60 44.88
C ALA A 5 -10.37 8.33 43.90
N THR A 6 -9.12 7.90 43.81
CA THR A 6 -8.19 8.31 42.75
C THR A 6 -8.73 7.79 41.43
N GLY A 7 -9.43 8.67 40.72
CA GLY A 7 -9.84 8.47 39.35
C GLY A 7 -8.60 8.17 38.50
N ASN A 8 -8.64 7.02 37.84
CA ASN A 8 -7.67 6.61 36.85
C ASN A 8 -7.73 7.65 35.71
N ALA A 9 -6.78 8.57 35.68
CA ALA A 9 -6.66 9.56 34.62
C ALA A 9 -6.54 8.81 33.28
N GLY A 10 -7.53 8.99 32.41
CA GLY A 10 -7.56 8.36 31.10
C GLY A 10 -6.25 8.63 30.37
N VAL A 11 -5.58 7.57 29.95
CA VAL A 11 -4.43 7.66 29.04
C VAL A 11 -4.94 8.37 27.79
N GLY A 12 -4.56 9.64 27.63
CA GLY A 12 -4.97 10.44 26.49
C GLY A 12 -4.51 9.77 25.21
N PHE A 13 -5.43 9.58 24.26
CA PHE A 13 -5.08 9.10 22.92
C PHE A 13 -4.07 10.06 22.29
N PRO A 14 -3.12 9.55 21.48
CA PRO A 14 -2.10 10.40 20.86
C PRO A 14 -2.75 11.60 20.18
N ALA A 15 -2.33 12.78 20.63
CA ALA A 15 -2.95 14.04 20.23
C ALA A 15 -2.82 14.26 18.73
N ALA A 16 -3.81 14.91 18.13
CA ALA A 16 -3.70 15.48 16.79
C ALA A 16 -2.34 16.17 16.59
N GLY A 17 -1.70 15.89 15.45
CA GLY A 17 -0.38 16.43 15.12
C GLY A 17 0.80 15.80 15.85
N SER A 18 0.62 14.69 16.57
CA SER A 18 1.71 14.01 17.29
C SER A 18 2.83 13.46 16.40
N ALA A 19 2.66 13.41 15.08
CA ALA A 19 3.73 13.05 14.16
C ALA A 19 4.80 14.14 14.02
N ALA A 20 4.53 15.38 14.43
CA ALA A 20 5.45 16.49 14.25
C ALA A 20 6.81 16.23 14.94
N GLY A 21 7.88 16.23 14.14
CA GLY A 21 9.25 16.13 14.64
C GLY A 21 9.69 14.75 15.10
N LEU A 22 8.90 13.70 14.87
CA LEU A 22 9.33 12.33 15.17
C LEU A 22 10.42 11.91 14.17
N ASP A 23 11.50 11.31 14.63
CA ASP A 23 12.67 10.93 13.81
C ASP A 23 13.24 9.54 14.14
N SER A 24 12.73 8.87 15.17
CA SER A 24 13.24 7.57 15.63
C SER A 24 12.15 6.53 15.85
N ALA A 25 12.53 5.25 15.74
CA ALA A 25 11.61 4.13 15.92
C ALA A 25 10.96 4.12 17.32
N ASP A 26 11.69 4.51 18.36
CA ASP A 26 11.17 4.54 19.74
C ASP A 26 10.11 5.64 19.94
N GLN A 27 10.31 6.81 19.35
CA GLN A 27 9.32 7.88 19.37
C GLN A 27 8.05 7.47 18.62
N TRP A 28 8.19 6.88 17.44
CA TRP A 28 7.06 6.32 16.71
C TRP A 28 6.35 5.23 17.51
N ARG A 29 7.10 4.32 18.13
CA ARG A 29 6.57 3.26 18.97
C ARG A 29 5.76 3.82 20.14
N ALA A 30 6.26 4.85 20.82
CA ALA A 30 5.58 5.47 21.95
C ALA A 30 4.20 6.03 21.56
N ILE A 31 4.12 6.71 20.41
CA ILE A 31 2.86 7.23 19.87
C ILE A 31 1.94 6.09 19.43
N LEU A 32 2.46 5.14 18.64
CA LEU A 32 1.66 4.07 18.05
C LEU A 32 1.12 3.08 19.09
N ALA A 33 1.81 2.91 20.23
CA ALA A 33 1.39 2.04 21.33
C ALA A 33 0.08 2.50 22.00
N GLY A 34 -0.34 3.76 21.82
CA GLY A 34 -1.61 4.26 22.34
C GLY A 34 -2.85 3.77 21.60
N PHE A 35 -2.69 3.14 20.43
CA PHE A 35 -3.82 2.65 19.63
C PHE A 35 -4.07 1.17 19.83
N SER A 36 -5.36 0.82 19.97
CA SER A 36 -5.80 -0.58 20.07
C SER A 36 -5.56 -1.39 18.79
N HIS A 37 -5.63 -0.72 17.63
CA HIS A 37 -5.49 -1.30 16.31
C HIS A 37 -4.76 -0.30 15.41
N ILE A 38 -3.88 -0.80 14.56
CA ILE A 38 -3.27 -0.05 13.46
C ILE A 38 -3.70 -0.71 12.16
N VAL A 39 -4.61 -0.03 11.45
CA VAL A 39 -5.24 -0.52 10.24
C VAL A 39 -4.53 0.10 9.03
N LEU A 40 -3.65 -0.67 8.38
CA LEU A 40 -3.05 -0.29 7.10
C LEU A 40 -4.09 -0.42 5.99
N VAL A 41 -4.43 0.68 5.35
CA VAL A 41 -5.43 0.75 4.26
C VAL A 41 -4.71 0.78 2.92
N ALA A 42 -4.79 -0.30 2.15
CA ALA A 42 -4.22 -0.35 0.80
C ALA A 42 -4.94 0.64 -0.13
N ASN A 43 -4.22 1.19 -1.11
CA ASN A 43 -4.79 2.01 -2.18
C ASN A 43 -5.55 1.16 -3.22
N SER A 44 -6.64 0.51 -2.80
CA SER A 44 -7.48 -0.36 -3.62
C SER A 44 -8.94 0.10 -3.58
N ASP A 45 -9.55 0.12 -4.76
CA ASP A 45 -10.96 0.43 -4.99
C ASP A 45 -11.96 -0.57 -4.40
N VAL A 46 -11.48 -1.74 -3.94
CA VAL A 46 -12.33 -2.74 -3.28
C VAL A 46 -12.54 -2.46 -1.79
N VAL A 47 -11.85 -1.47 -1.22
CA VAL A 47 -11.97 -1.13 0.20
C VAL A 47 -13.12 -0.15 0.40
N ASP A 48 -14.19 -0.61 1.03
CA ASP A 48 -15.23 0.26 1.57
C ASP A 48 -14.77 0.82 2.92
N ILE A 49 -14.31 2.07 2.93
CA ILE A 49 -13.78 2.73 4.12
C ILE A 49 -14.85 2.97 5.18
N ALA A 50 -16.10 3.23 4.80
CA ALA A 50 -17.17 3.48 5.76
C ALA A 50 -17.52 2.20 6.52
N SER A 51 -17.65 1.09 5.80
CA SER A 51 -17.85 -0.23 6.41
C SER A 51 -16.64 -0.66 7.24
N LEU A 52 -15.43 -0.41 6.76
CA LEU A 52 -14.20 -0.71 7.49
C LEU A 52 -14.16 0.06 8.82
N GLN A 53 -14.43 1.37 8.79
CA GLN A 53 -14.41 2.22 9.99
C GLN A 53 -15.42 1.75 11.03
N ALA A 54 -16.62 1.35 10.62
CA ALA A 54 -17.67 0.86 11.51
C ALA A 54 -17.31 -0.45 12.24
N GLN A 55 -16.34 -1.23 11.72
CA GLN A 55 -15.92 -2.51 12.31
C GLN A 55 -14.83 -2.37 13.37
N PHE A 56 -14.20 -1.20 13.49
CA PHE A 56 -13.12 -0.98 14.45
C PHE A 56 -13.55 0.00 15.56
N PRO A 57 -12.96 -0.13 16.77
CA PRO A 57 -13.22 0.81 17.84
C PRO A 57 -12.72 2.20 17.48
N THR A 58 -13.25 3.23 18.14
CA THR A 58 -12.81 4.63 17.99
C THR A 58 -11.33 4.84 18.33
N THR A 59 -10.74 3.89 19.05
CA THR A 59 -9.34 3.82 19.48
C THR A 59 -8.40 3.21 18.42
N ALA A 60 -8.89 2.99 17.20
CA ALA A 60 -8.10 2.47 16.08
C ALA A 60 -7.47 3.59 15.26
N LEU A 61 -6.21 3.39 14.84
CA LEU A 61 -5.50 4.27 13.91
C LEU A 61 -5.62 3.72 12.49
N PHE A 62 -6.08 4.55 11.55
CA PHE A 62 -6.13 4.22 10.13
C PHE A 62 -4.95 4.85 9.40
N VAL A 63 -4.18 4.00 8.72
CA VAL A 63 -2.96 4.41 8.03
C VAL A 63 -3.21 4.38 6.53
N PHE A 64 -3.13 5.55 5.91
CA PHE A 64 -3.34 5.75 4.48
C PHE A 64 -2.02 6.02 3.76
N PHE A 65 -2.00 5.89 2.44
CA PHE A 65 -0.81 6.16 1.61
C PHE A 65 -1.11 7.27 0.61
N ASN A 66 -0.06 7.89 0.04
CA ASN A 66 -0.08 9.04 -0.88
C ASN A 66 -1.24 9.17 -1.90
N LYS A 67 -1.86 8.08 -2.35
CA LYS A 67 -2.99 8.11 -3.30
C LYS A 67 -4.33 7.95 -2.59
N VAL A 68 -4.53 8.69 -1.50
CA VAL A 68 -5.70 8.56 -0.62
C VAL A 68 -7.03 8.78 -1.34
N TYR A 69 -7.07 9.64 -2.35
CA TYR A 69 -8.23 9.88 -3.22
C TYR A 69 -8.71 8.64 -3.99
N LYS A 70 -7.96 7.53 -3.98
CA LYS A 70 -8.41 6.24 -4.52
C LYS A 70 -9.36 5.49 -3.60
N VAL A 71 -9.35 5.83 -2.31
CA VAL A 71 -10.10 5.13 -1.25
C VAL A 71 -11.00 6.07 -0.46
N LEU A 72 -10.68 7.38 -0.42
CA LEU A 72 -11.51 8.41 0.18
C LEU A 72 -12.13 9.30 -0.90
N ASP A 73 -13.45 9.41 -0.85
CA ASP A 73 -14.26 10.37 -1.61
C ASP A 73 -14.74 11.56 -0.75
N ARG A 74 -14.57 11.45 0.57
CA ARG A 74 -14.95 12.45 1.59
C ARG A 74 -13.95 12.46 2.76
N PRO A 75 -13.96 13.49 3.61
CA PRO A 75 -13.10 13.53 4.80
C PRO A 75 -13.31 12.32 5.72
N PHE A 76 -12.21 11.80 6.27
CA PHE A 76 -12.20 10.64 7.16
C PHE A 76 -12.16 11.07 8.62
N HIS A 77 -13.25 10.86 9.36
CA HIS A 77 -13.42 11.33 10.74
C HIS A 77 -12.93 10.33 11.81
N GLY A 78 -11.78 9.69 11.58
CA GLY A 78 -11.14 8.79 12.54
C GLY A 78 -9.66 9.11 12.72
N HIS A 79 -9.03 8.54 13.75
CA HIS A 79 -7.59 8.71 13.94
C HIS A 79 -6.85 8.25 12.69
N SER A 80 -6.03 9.13 12.13
CA SER A 80 -5.43 8.89 10.82
C SER A 80 -3.98 9.32 10.74
N LEU A 81 -3.21 8.55 9.99
CA LEU A 81 -1.81 8.79 9.68
C LEU A 81 -1.62 8.63 8.17
N LEU A 82 -0.93 9.58 7.54
CA LEU A 82 -0.60 9.50 6.12
C LEU A 82 0.85 9.08 5.93
N ILE A 83 1.07 7.98 5.21
CA ILE A 83 2.40 7.53 4.79
C ILE A 83 2.75 8.19 3.47
N SER A 84 3.84 8.96 3.49
CA SER A 84 4.42 9.53 2.28
C SER A 84 5.81 8.99 2.03
N ARG A 85 5.95 8.12 1.02
CA ARG A 85 7.26 7.60 0.64
C ARG A 85 8.03 8.60 -0.23
N GLY A 86 9.29 8.83 0.13
CA GLY A 86 10.27 9.56 -0.64
C GLY A 86 10.55 8.89 -1.99
N GLN A 87 10.93 9.68 -2.96
CA GLN A 87 11.47 9.23 -4.25
C GLN A 87 12.77 10.02 -4.49
N PRO A 88 13.53 9.80 -5.57
CA PRO A 88 14.72 10.60 -5.85
C PRO A 88 14.48 12.12 -5.89
N ARG A 89 13.27 12.54 -6.27
CA ARG A 89 12.84 13.96 -6.26
C ARG A 89 12.11 14.39 -4.98
N GLY A 90 12.07 13.53 -3.97
CA GLY A 90 11.21 13.68 -2.79
C GLY A 90 9.85 13.00 -2.95
N ALA A 91 9.03 13.10 -1.92
CA ALA A 91 7.70 12.57 -1.82
C ALA A 91 6.77 13.07 -2.94
N ASN A 92 5.95 12.15 -3.45
CA ASN A 92 5.09 12.40 -4.61
C ASN A 92 4.18 13.62 -4.44
N ILE A 93 3.56 13.73 -3.26
CA ILE A 93 2.61 14.80 -2.94
C ILE A 93 3.29 16.16 -2.81
N VAL A 94 4.57 16.20 -2.46
CA VAL A 94 5.34 17.44 -2.32
C VAL A 94 5.69 17.99 -3.70
N TYR A 95 6.41 17.22 -4.51
CA TYR A 95 6.91 17.75 -5.78
C TYR A 95 5.80 17.99 -6.82
N ARG A 96 4.61 17.40 -6.62
CA ARG A 96 3.42 17.69 -7.42
C ARG A 96 2.56 18.85 -6.88
N GLY A 97 2.89 19.40 -5.71
CA GLY A 97 2.08 20.43 -5.05
C GLY A 97 0.72 19.93 -4.57
N GLU A 98 0.58 18.62 -4.32
CA GLU A 98 -0.68 17.96 -3.96
C GLU A 98 -0.87 17.84 -2.43
N VAL A 99 0.03 18.39 -1.61
CA VAL A 99 -0.03 18.25 -0.14
C VAL A 99 -1.38 18.70 0.42
N GLY A 100 -1.85 19.92 0.12
CA GLY A 100 -3.15 20.41 0.57
C GLY A 100 -4.32 19.55 0.06
N GLU A 101 -4.26 19.10 -1.19
CA GLU A 101 -5.28 18.25 -1.82
C GLU A 101 -5.41 16.88 -1.17
N VAL A 102 -4.32 16.35 -0.61
CA VAL A 102 -4.30 15.07 0.10
C VAL A 102 -4.64 15.26 1.57
N VAL A 103 -4.11 16.30 2.22
CA VAL A 103 -4.33 16.57 3.65
C VAL A 103 -5.77 16.97 3.96
N LYS A 104 -6.51 17.58 3.01
CA LYS A 104 -7.92 17.96 3.21
C LYS A 104 -8.85 16.79 3.55
N PHE A 105 -8.45 15.56 3.24
CA PHE A 105 -9.21 14.36 3.60
C PHE A 105 -9.11 14.00 5.09
N PHE A 106 -8.21 14.64 5.84
CA PHE A 106 -7.94 14.33 7.24
C PHE A 106 -8.26 15.55 8.12
N PRO A 107 -9.41 15.54 8.83
CA PRO A 107 -9.75 16.57 9.81
C PRO A 107 -8.66 16.68 10.88
N LYS A 108 -8.31 17.92 11.24
CA LYS A 108 -7.15 18.21 12.10
C LYS A 108 -7.29 17.58 13.48
N GLU A 109 -8.50 17.38 13.97
CA GLU A 109 -8.82 16.87 15.31
C GLU A 109 -8.38 15.41 15.50
N HIS A 110 -8.26 14.66 14.41
CA HIS A 110 -7.93 13.23 14.44
C HIS A 110 -6.68 12.87 13.62
N PHE A 111 -6.13 13.83 12.87
CA PHE A 111 -4.97 13.59 12.03
C PHE A 111 -3.68 13.68 12.85
N LEU A 112 -2.97 12.56 12.97
CA LEU A 112 -1.66 12.51 13.62
C LEU A 112 -0.62 13.27 12.81
N GLY A 113 -0.74 13.22 11.47
CA GLY A 113 0.17 13.87 10.54
C GLY A 113 0.66 12.95 9.44
N ILE A 114 1.83 13.30 8.90
CA ILE A 114 2.50 12.62 7.81
C ILE A 114 3.72 11.89 8.37
N MET A 115 3.81 10.59 8.11
CA MET A 115 5.05 9.84 8.27
C MET A 115 5.74 9.81 6.89
N ASN A 116 6.79 10.60 6.74
CA ASN A 116 7.62 10.58 5.56
C ASN A 116 8.66 9.47 5.67
N ILE A 117 8.58 8.47 4.79
CA ILE A 117 9.45 7.29 4.83
C ILE A 117 10.43 7.26 3.66
N ARG A 118 11.55 6.57 3.84
CA ARG A 118 12.40 6.11 2.73
C ARG A 118 12.76 4.64 2.91
N LEU A 119 12.89 3.91 1.80
CA LEU A 119 13.23 2.49 1.74
C LEU A 119 14.52 2.22 0.94
N GLY A 120 14.88 3.15 0.06
CA GLY A 120 16.11 3.08 -0.76
C GLY A 120 17.06 4.25 -0.46
N PRO A 121 18.39 4.06 -0.61
CA PRO A 121 19.37 5.13 -0.39
C PRO A 121 19.20 6.32 -1.35
N GLU A 122 18.63 6.08 -2.53
CA GLU A 122 18.28 7.10 -3.52
C GLU A 122 17.03 7.91 -3.17
N GLU A 123 16.24 7.46 -2.19
CA GLU A 123 15.00 8.12 -1.80
C GLU A 123 15.25 9.26 -0.82
N LYS A 124 14.69 10.42 -1.13
CA LYS A 124 14.85 11.62 -0.31
C LYS A 124 13.69 11.76 0.67
N LEU A 125 14.02 11.90 1.94
CA LEU A 125 13.13 12.45 2.96
C LEU A 125 13.03 13.97 2.77
N ASN A 126 11.81 14.46 2.64
CA ASN A 126 11.54 15.89 2.54
C ASN A 126 11.56 16.53 3.94
N PRO A 127 12.16 17.72 4.12
CA PRO A 127 11.98 18.49 5.34
C PRO A 127 10.50 18.71 5.67
N ALA A 128 10.15 18.80 6.95
CA ALA A 128 8.76 19.03 7.38
C ALA A 128 8.13 20.30 6.75
N ALA A 129 8.94 21.33 6.50
CA ALA A 129 8.50 22.57 5.85
C ALA A 129 7.91 22.34 4.44
N ASP A 130 8.37 21.32 3.71
CA ASP A 130 7.87 20.99 2.37
C ASP A 130 6.43 20.49 2.39
N PHE A 131 5.93 20.04 3.55
CA PHE A 131 4.56 19.56 3.75
C PHE A 131 3.58 20.66 4.18
N GLN A 132 3.87 21.92 3.86
CA GLN A 132 2.92 23.04 3.97
C GLN A 132 2.29 23.20 5.36
N GLY A 133 3.07 22.93 6.42
CA GLY A 133 2.63 23.04 7.81
C GLY A 133 1.85 21.84 8.34
N ALA A 134 1.69 20.76 7.56
CA ALA A 134 1.16 19.50 8.07
C ALA A 134 2.15 18.90 9.10
N PRO A 135 1.67 18.43 10.26
CA PRO A 135 2.51 17.73 11.24
C PRO A 135 3.24 16.58 10.54
N THR A 136 4.56 16.56 10.60
CA THR A 136 5.38 15.61 9.83
C THR A 136 6.49 15.05 10.69
N GLY A 137 6.62 13.72 10.64
CA GLY A 137 7.76 12.99 11.17
C GLY A 137 8.39 12.13 10.08
N HIS A 138 9.55 11.58 10.38
CA HIS A 138 10.41 10.87 9.45
C HIS A 138 10.70 9.46 9.95
N LEU A 139 10.80 8.52 9.01
CA LEU A 139 11.20 7.15 9.30
C LEU A 139 12.12 6.66 8.19
N ASP A 140 13.36 6.37 8.57
CA ASP A 140 14.36 5.78 7.69
C ASP A 140 14.32 4.26 7.79
N LEU A 141 13.95 3.60 6.69
CA LEU A 141 13.89 2.13 6.57
C LEU A 141 14.88 1.63 5.51
N VAL A 142 15.89 2.42 5.15
CA VAL A 142 16.95 1.94 4.25
C VAL A 142 17.62 0.71 4.85
N GLY A 143 17.74 -0.36 4.06
CA GLY A 143 18.33 -1.62 4.51
C GLY A 143 17.38 -2.56 5.26
N PHE A 144 16.21 -2.08 5.69
CA PHE A 144 15.30 -2.85 6.56
C PHE A 144 14.86 -4.20 5.97
N CYS A 145 14.70 -4.27 4.65
CA CYS A 145 14.32 -5.51 3.95
C CYS A 145 15.49 -6.18 3.20
N SER A 146 16.72 -5.68 3.30
CA SER A 146 17.81 -6.06 2.39
C SER A 146 18.24 -7.52 2.50
N ASP A 147 18.09 -8.13 3.67
CA ASP A 147 18.57 -9.50 3.91
C ASP A 147 17.69 -10.59 3.28
N PHE A 148 16.46 -10.26 2.88
CA PHE A 148 15.48 -11.25 2.41
C PHE A 148 14.67 -10.83 1.19
N TYR A 149 14.66 -9.55 0.83
CA TYR A 149 13.87 -9.08 -0.30
C TYR A 149 14.51 -9.41 -1.64
N THR A 150 13.71 -9.47 -2.69
CA THR A 150 14.16 -9.96 -4.00
C THR A 150 15.15 -9.00 -4.68
N GLU A 151 16.22 -9.58 -5.23
CA GLU A 151 17.31 -8.83 -5.86
C GLU A 151 16.80 -7.95 -7.01
N GLY A 152 17.28 -6.71 -7.09
CA GLY A 152 16.88 -5.75 -8.12
C GLY A 152 15.43 -5.27 -8.03
N LYS A 153 14.70 -5.60 -6.96
CA LYS A 153 13.35 -5.10 -6.66
C LYS A 153 13.38 -4.24 -5.41
N THR A 154 12.36 -3.40 -5.28
CA THR A 154 12.17 -2.56 -4.08
C THR A 154 10.85 -2.93 -3.41
N PRO A 155 10.77 -3.01 -2.06
CA PRO A 155 9.51 -3.28 -1.36
C PRO A 155 8.49 -2.17 -1.59
N THR A 156 7.20 -2.50 -1.58
CA THR A 156 6.12 -1.52 -1.47
C THR A 156 6.09 -0.91 -0.07
N SER A 157 5.59 0.32 0.05
CA SER A 157 5.44 0.99 1.35
C SER A 157 4.52 0.21 2.29
N GLY A 158 3.44 -0.37 1.76
CA GLY A 158 2.50 -1.14 2.58
C GLY A 158 3.14 -2.40 3.15
N PHE A 159 3.93 -3.12 2.35
CA PHE A 159 4.69 -4.28 2.80
C PHE A 159 5.71 -3.90 3.88
N ALA A 160 6.58 -2.93 3.60
CA ALA A 160 7.63 -2.52 4.55
C ALA A 160 7.04 -2.03 5.88
N LEU A 161 5.95 -1.26 5.85
CA LEU A 161 5.28 -0.78 7.07
C LEU A 161 4.64 -1.92 7.86
N ALA A 162 4.05 -2.92 7.20
CA ALA A 162 3.47 -4.07 7.90
C ALA A 162 4.55 -4.83 8.70
N LEU A 163 5.72 -5.04 8.10
CA LEU A 163 6.86 -5.69 8.75
C LEU A 163 7.40 -4.82 9.90
N TRP A 164 7.70 -3.56 9.62
CA TRP A 164 8.25 -2.65 10.62
C TRP A 164 7.32 -2.52 11.84
N LEU A 165 6.00 -2.33 11.63
CA LEU A 165 5.02 -2.28 12.71
C LEU A 165 5.02 -3.57 13.54
N SER A 166 5.15 -4.73 12.90
CA SER A 166 5.16 -6.01 13.62
C SER A 166 6.41 -6.21 14.47
N ASP A 167 7.54 -5.62 14.06
CA ASP A 167 8.79 -5.67 14.83
C ASP A 167 8.79 -4.72 16.03
N LEU A 168 7.97 -3.66 16.03
CA LEU A 168 7.83 -2.74 17.16
C LEU A 168 7.20 -3.38 18.41
N LYS A 169 6.60 -4.58 18.28
CA LYS A 169 5.92 -5.31 19.37
C LYS A 169 4.94 -4.41 20.13
N LEU A 170 4.05 -3.77 19.36
CA LEU A 170 3.01 -2.90 19.89
C LEU A 170 1.96 -3.73 20.64
N PRO A 171 1.30 -3.16 21.67
CA PRO A 171 0.21 -3.84 22.37
C PRO A 171 -1.04 -4.00 21.49
N GLY A 172 -1.24 -3.09 20.53
CA GLY A 172 -2.37 -3.10 19.60
C GLY A 172 -2.17 -4.06 18.42
N ALA A 173 -3.29 -4.47 17.82
CA ALA A 173 -3.28 -5.37 16.66
C ALA A 173 -2.94 -4.64 15.36
N ILE A 174 -2.14 -5.27 14.49
CA ILE A 174 -1.82 -4.74 13.16
C ILE A 174 -2.74 -5.40 12.15
N VAL A 175 -3.50 -4.61 11.41
CA VAL A 175 -4.51 -5.08 10.47
C VAL A 175 -4.24 -4.57 9.07
N LEU A 176 -4.27 -5.46 8.07
CA LEU A 176 -4.14 -5.13 6.66
C LEU A 176 -5.51 -5.15 5.97
N ALA A 177 -5.98 -3.99 5.54
CA ALA A 177 -7.23 -3.84 4.80
C ALA A 177 -6.97 -3.55 3.32
N GLY A 178 -7.57 -4.36 2.42
CA GLY A 178 -7.40 -4.19 0.97
C GLY A 178 -6.07 -4.70 0.39
N PHE A 179 -5.23 -5.36 1.18
CA PHE A 179 -3.97 -5.99 0.75
C PHE A 179 -4.21 -7.30 -0.01
N SER A 180 -5.21 -7.32 -0.89
CA SER A 180 -5.52 -8.50 -1.69
C SER A 180 -4.52 -8.64 -2.84
N ALA A 181 -4.15 -9.88 -3.18
CA ALA A 181 -3.37 -10.19 -4.38
C ALA A 181 -4.15 -9.93 -5.71
N ARG A 182 -5.35 -9.32 -5.64
CA ARG A 182 -6.19 -9.04 -6.81
C ARG A 182 -5.74 -7.73 -7.45
N ARG A 183 -5.43 -7.80 -8.74
CA ARG A 183 -5.03 -6.64 -9.55
C ARG A 183 -6.23 -5.72 -9.76
N SER A 184 -6.12 -4.44 -9.44
CA SER A 184 -7.13 -3.47 -9.90
C SER A 184 -7.03 -3.33 -11.42
N GLN A 185 -8.15 -3.40 -12.14
CA GLN A 185 -8.18 -3.25 -13.60
C GLN A 185 -7.81 -1.84 -14.08
N LYS A 186 -7.89 -0.82 -13.20
CA LYS A 186 -7.79 0.60 -13.54
C LYS A 186 -6.38 1.17 -13.52
N TRP A 187 -5.40 0.48 -12.91
CA TRP A 187 -4.08 1.08 -12.62
C TRP A 187 -2.92 0.22 -13.13
N ARG A 188 -2.03 0.83 -13.92
CA ARG A 188 -0.85 0.20 -14.51
C ARG A 188 0.14 -0.23 -13.43
N VAL A 189 0.50 -1.52 -13.42
CA VAL A 189 1.54 -2.07 -12.53
C VAL A 189 2.91 -1.71 -13.10
N VAL A 190 3.82 -1.28 -12.24
CA VAL A 190 5.24 -1.09 -12.58
C VAL A 190 5.98 -2.29 -12.00
N ALA A 191 6.77 -3.00 -12.82
CA ALA A 191 7.48 -4.24 -12.46
C ALA A 191 8.65 -4.05 -11.47
N VAL A 192 8.63 -2.97 -10.67
CA VAL A 192 9.67 -2.58 -9.71
C VAL A 192 9.54 -3.33 -8.38
N HIS A 193 8.37 -3.88 -8.09
CA HIS A 193 8.06 -4.60 -6.86
C HIS A 193 7.81 -6.08 -7.14
N ASP A 194 8.09 -6.95 -6.17
CA ASP A 194 7.71 -8.36 -6.23
C ASP A 194 6.47 -8.62 -5.39
N TRP A 195 5.31 -8.37 -5.99
CA TRP A 195 4.02 -8.52 -5.29
C TRP A 195 3.73 -9.96 -4.90
N SER A 196 4.24 -10.95 -5.64
CA SER A 196 4.04 -12.36 -5.30
C SER A 196 4.80 -12.72 -4.03
N PHE A 197 6.06 -12.27 -3.93
CA PHE A 197 6.85 -12.42 -2.72
C PHE A 197 6.19 -11.71 -1.52
N GLU A 198 5.84 -10.43 -1.67
CA GLU A 198 5.19 -9.65 -0.60
C GLU A 198 3.91 -10.32 -0.11
N GLN A 199 3.04 -10.76 -1.02
CA GLN A 199 1.78 -11.42 -0.65
C GLN A 199 2.00 -12.77 0.04
N THR A 200 3.00 -13.53 -0.39
CA THR A 200 3.38 -14.79 0.27
C THR A 200 3.84 -14.53 1.70
N PHE A 201 4.71 -13.53 1.87
CA PHE A 201 5.29 -13.15 3.14
C PHE A 201 4.21 -12.64 4.12
N LEU A 202 3.30 -11.76 3.67
CA LEU A 202 2.20 -11.25 4.49
C LEU A 202 1.25 -12.37 4.94
N ARG A 203 0.98 -13.37 4.07
CA ARG A 203 0.19 -14.56 4.46
C ARG A 203 0.88 -15.40 5.52
N LEU A 204 2.21 -15.52 5.49
CA LEU A 204 2.97 -16.20 6.54
C LEU A 204 2.90 -15.43 7.86
N PHE A 205 3.08 -14.10 7.83
CA PHE A 205 2.94 -13.25 9.02
C PHE A 205 1.54 -13.36 9.63
N ALA A 206 0.50 -13.41 8.81
CA ALA A 206 -0.87 -13.58 9.27
C ALA A 206 -1.08 -14.95 9.95
N ARG A 207 -0.51 -16.02 9.40
CA ARG A 207 -0.56 -17.37 10.01
C ARG A 207 0.22 -17.46 11.32
N LEU A 208 1.30 -16.70 11.46
CA LEU A 208 2.06 -16.58 12.70
C LEU A 208 1.41 -15.66 13.74
N GLY A 209 0.24 -15.08 13.44
CA GLY A 209 -0.46 -14.15 14.33
C GLY A 209 0.24 -12.80 14.50
N LYS A 210 1.25 -12.47 13.68
CA LYS A 210 1.98 -11.19 13.75
C LYS A 210 1.17 -10.03 13.19
N ILE A 211 0.28 -10.31 12.24
CA ILE A 211 -0.67 -9.37 11.63
C ILE A 211 -2.02 -10.06 11.41
N THR A 212 -3.06 -9.29 11.17
CA THR A 212 -4.37 -9.79 10.72
C THR A 212 -4.65 -9.25 9.31
N ILE A 213 -5.19 -10.07 8.43
CA ILE A 213 -5.71 -9.60 7.14
C ILE A 213 -7.22 -9.41 7.27
N HIS A 214 -7.71 -8.19 7.06
CA HIS A 214 -9.14 -7.89 7.05
C HIS A 214 -9.82 -8.63 5.90
N GLY A 215 -10.97 -9.26 6.19
CA GLY A 215 -11.60 -10.24 5.30
C GLY A 215 -11.01 -11.66 5.41
N GLY A 216 -9.99 -11.85 6.24
CA GLY A 216 -9.38 -13.14 6.56
C GLY A 216 -8.35 -13.62 5.55
N VAL A 217 -7.58 -14.63 5.95
CA VAL A 217 -6.75 -15.42 5.03
C VAL A 217 -7.61 -16.57 4.53
N SER A 218 -7.77 -16.71 3.22
CA SER A 218 -8.44 -17.87 2.62
C SER A 218 -7.87 -19.18 3.20
N LEU A 219 -8.74 -20.09 3.62
CA LEU A 219 -8.35 -21.44 4.03
C LEU A 219 -7.42 -22.03 2.97
N ASN A 220 -6.27 -22.55 3.41
CA ASN A 220 -5.34 -23.19 2.50
C ASN A 220 -5.92 -24.58 2.15
N PRO A 221 -6.42 -24.79 0.92
CA PRO A 221 -7.05 -26.08 0.57
C PRO A 221 -6.06 -27.24 0.67
N TYR A 222 -4.76 -26.97 0.55
CA TYR A 222 -3.70 -27.97 0.68
C TYR A 222 -3.52 -28.49 2.11
N ILE A 223 -4.10 -27.84 3.13
CA ILE A 223 -4.13 -28.40 4.50
C ILE A 223 -4.91 -29.71 4.52
N ARG A 224 -6.11 -29.73 3.92
CA ARG A 224 -6.90 -30.96 3.80
C ARG A 224 -6.22 -32.01 2.95
N LEU A 225 -5.43 -31.58 1.96
CA LEU A 225 -4.62 -32.49 1.16
C LEU A 225 -3.53 -33.15 2.00
N ALA A 226 -2.84 -32.39 2.86
CA ALA A 226 -1.86 -32.93 3.80
C ALA A 226 -2.48 -33.83 4.88
N GLU A 227 -3.69 -33.52 5.35
CA GLU A 227 -4.45 -34.42 6.24
C GLU A 227 -4.85 -35.73 5.55
N ARG A 228 -5.14 -35.68 4.24
CA ARG A 228 -5.54 -36.84 3.45
C ARG A 228 -4.35 -37.75 3.08
N PHE A 229 -3.21 -37.16 2.75
CA PHE A 229 -1.98 -37.85 2.37
C PHE A 229 -0.93 -37.68 3.47
N SER A 230 -1.23 -38.21 4.66
CA SER A 230 -0.37 -38.08 5.86
C SER A 230 1.01 -38.70 5.70
N GLU A 231 1.17 -39.62 4.75
CA GLU A 231 2.41 -40.27 4.36
C GLU A 231 3.32 -39.41 3.48
N VAL A 232 2.79 -38.35 2.86
CA VAL A 232 3.54 -37.42 2.00
C VAL A 232 3.92 -36.17 2.80
N PRO A 233 5.20 -35.79 2.86
CA PRO A 233 5.61 -34.56 3.54
C PRO A 233 4.89 -33.32 2.97
N PRO A 234 4.46 -32.35 3.81
CA PRO A 234 3.81 -31.13 3.34
C PRO A 234 4.64 -30.32 2.33
N ALA A 235 5.97 -30.43 2.40
CA ALA A 235 6.88 -29.81 1.44
C ALA A 235 6.76 -30.43 0.04
N GLU A 236 6.62 -31.76 -0.06
CA GLU A 236 6.41 -32.45 -1.34
C GLU A 236 5.04 -32.11 -1.93
N ILE A 237 4.01 -32.02 -1.09
CA ILE A 237 2.68 -31.53 -1.53
C ILE A 237 2.77 -30.11 -2.09
N ALA A 238 3.54 -29.23 -1.44
CA ALA A 238 3.76 -27.87 -1.92
C ALA A 238 4.54 -27.82 -3.25
N LEU A 239 5.54 -28.68 -3.43
CA LEU A 239 6.28 -28.81 -4.68
C LEU A 239 5.40 -29.32 -5.82
N ALA A 240 4.63 -30.39 -5.59
CA ALA A 240 3.67 -30.89 -6.58
C ALA A 240 2.61 -29.82 -6.96
N ALA A 241 2.14 -29.04 -5.98
CA ALA A 241 1.25 -27.90 -6.25
C ALA A 241 1.94 -26.81 -7.09
N ALA A 242 3.22 -26.52 -6.82
CA ALA A 242 4.01 -25.55 -7.58
C ALA A 242 4.25 -26.02 -9.02
N GLU A 243 4.54 -27.31 -9.24
CA GLU A 243 4.67 -27.91 -10.58
C GLU A 243 3.39 -27.74 -11.39
N VAL A 244 2.24 -28.14 -10.84
CA VAL A 244 0.93 -27.98 -11.50
C VAL A 244 0.61 -26.50 -11.78
N MET A 245 0.93 -25.58 -10.85
CA MET A 245 0.76 -24.15 -11.11
C MET A 245 1.69 -23.64 -12.22
N SER A 246 2.93 -24.11 -12.27
CA SER A 246 3.90 -23.75 -13.31
C SER A 246 3.43 -24.20 -14.69
N GLU A 247 2.94 -25.44 -14.82
CA GLU A 247 2.36 -25.93 -16.08
C GLU A 247 1.14 -25.11 -16.51
N ARG A 248 0.24 -24.79 -15.58
CA ARG A 248 -0.93 -23.95 -15.86
C ARG A 248 -0.56 -22.54 -16.28
N LEU A 249 0.47 -21.96 -15.69
CA LEU A 249 1.00 -20.66 -16.08
C LEU A 249 1.60 -20.73 -17.50
N GLY A 250 2.42 -21.74 -17.79
CA GLY A 250 2.96 -21.94 -19.15
C GLY A 250 1.87 -22.09 -20.22
N ASN A 251 0.80 -22.81 -19.91
CA ASN A 251 -0.37 -22.91 -20.79
C ASN A 251 -1.13 -21.57 -20.95
N THR A 252 -1.15 -20.76 -19.89
CA THR A 252 -1.74 -19.41 -19.94
C THR A 252 -0.90 -18.47 -20.80
N ASP A 253 0.43 -18.53 -20.67
CA ASP A 253 1.35 -17.73 -21.46
C ASP A 253 1.22 -18.05 -22.96
N ALA A 254 1.07 -19.33 -23.33
CA ALA A 254 0.82 -19.74 -24.70
C ALA A 254 -0.49 -19.14 -25.30
N GLU A 255 -1.56 -19.06 -24.50
CA GLU A 255 -2.81 -18.41 -24.92
C GLU A 255 -2.69 -16.87 -24.98
N VAL A 256 -1.89 -16.27 -24.09
CA VAL A 256 -1.56 -14.85 -24.16
C VAL A 256 -0.76 -14.54 -25.43
N ASP A 257 0.22 -15.36 -25.79
CA ASP A 257 1.00 -15.21 -27.03
C ASP A 257 0.11 -15.32 -28.27
N LYS A 258 -0.85 -16.23 -28.25
CA LYS A 258 -1.87 -16.35 -29.30
C LYS A 258 -2.73 -15.08 -29.41
N LEU A 259 -3.18 -14.52 -28.29
CA LEU A 259 -3.89 -13.23 -28.23
C LEU A 259 -3.04 -12.06 -28.74
N ILE A 260 -1.75 -12.01 -28.38
CA ILE A 260 -0.81 -11.00 -28.87
C ILE A 260 -0.62 -11.14 -30.38
N SER A 261 -0.49 -12.37 -30.89
CA SER A 261 -0.36 -12.63 -32.32
C SER A 261 -1.59 -12.14 -33.11
N LEU A 262 -2.79 -12.42 -32.61
CA LEU A 262 -4.06 -11.99 -33.21
C LEU A 262 -4.20 -10.46 -33.20
N THR A 263 -3.82 -9.81 -32.11
CA THR A 263 -3.86 -8.35 -32.01
C THR A 263 -2.77 -7.66 -32.83
N ASN A 264 -1.63 -8.29 -33.08
CA ASN A 264 -0.62 -7.80 -34.01
C ASN A 264 -1.09 -7.82 -35.47
N VAL A 265 -1.88 -8.82 -35.87
CA VAL A 265 -2.52 -8.86 -37.20
C VAL A 265 -3.54 -7.73 -37.37
N ILE A 266 -4.32 -7.44 -36.32
CA ILE A 266 -5.26 -6.29 -36.31
C ILE A 266 -4.51 -4.95 -36.36
N ARG A 267 -3.40 -4.82 -35.62
CA ARG A 267 -2.56 -3.61 -35.66
C ARG A 267 -1.83 -3.43 -36.99
N SER A 268 -1.39 -4.51 -37.63
CA SER A 268 -0.71 -4.43 -38.93
C SER A 268 -1.69 -4.01 -40.03
N THR A 269 -2.93 -4.53 -40.00
CA THR A 269 -4.01 -4.09 -40.91
C THR A 269 -4.44 -2.65 -40.64
N ASP A 270 -4.60 -2.22 -39.38
CA ASP A 270 -4.93 -0.83 -39.04
C ASP A 270 -3.80 0.14 -39.44
N ASN A 271 -2.53 -0.23 -39.23
CA ASN A 271 -1.38 0.56 -39.66
C ASN A 271 -1.28 0.64 -41.19
N PHE A 272 -1.54 -0.45 -41.90
CA PHE A 272 -1.55 -0.47 -43.36
C PHE A 272 -2.67 0.42 -43.92
N LEU A 273 -3.88 0.34 -43.35
CA LEU A 273 -5.01 1.22 -43.71
C LEU A 273 -4.73 2.70 -43.42
N ARG A 274 -4.04 3.02 -42.31
CA ARG A 274 -3.59 4.39 -42.02
C ARG A 274 -2.53 4.89 -43.01
N HIS A 275 -1.63 4.02 -43.47
CA HIS A 275 -0.63 4.37 -44.48
C HIS A 275 -1.24 4.53 -45.89
N LEU A 276 -2.38 3.90 -46.15
CA LEU A 276 -3.15 4.07 -47.38
C LEU A 276 -4.07 5.30 -47.37
N ARG A 277 -4.21 6.03 -46.25
CA ARG A 277 -4.94 7.31 -46.24
C ARG A 277 -4.16 8.36 -47.05
N PRO A 278 -4.72 8.92 -48.14
CA PRO A 278 -4.00 9.88 -48.98
C PRO A 278 -3.67 11.18 -48.23
N LYS A 279 -2.45 11.70 -48.44
CA LYS A 279 -1.93 12.97 -47.86
C LYS A 279 -2.63 14.25 -48.38
N PHE A 280 -3.86 14.20 -48.86
CA PHE A 280 -4.58 15.40 -49.33
C PHE A 280 -5.35 16.16 -48.23
N LEU A 281 -5.35 15.65 -46.99
CA LEU A 281 -6.02 16.31 -45.84
C LEU A 281 -5.10 17.14 -44.93
N LYS A 282 -3.83 17.38 -45.31
CA LYS A 282 -3.01 18.41 -44.65
C LYS A 282 -3.22 19.76 -45.35
N ARG A 283 -4.31 20.45 -45.01
CA ARG A 283 -4.44 21.89 -45.29
C ARG A 283 -3.37 22.64 -44.50
N LYS A 284 -2.47 23.35 -45.20
CA LYS A 284 -1.58 24.36 -44.64
C LYS A 284 -2.41 25.44 -43.91
N PRO A 285 -1.98 25.96 -42.75
CA PRO A 285 -2.52 27.21 -42.25
C PRO A 285 -2.10 28.32 -43.21
N LYS A 286 -3.08 28.97 -43.86
CA LYS A 286 -2.88 30.29 -44.47
C LYS A 286 -2.78 31.29 -43.32
N GLY A 287 -1.66 32.01 -43.25
CA GLY A 287 -1.62 33.24 -42.48
C GLY A 287 -2.57 34.28 -43.10
N SER A 288 -3.11 35.14 -42.25
CA SER A 288 -3.54 36.48 -42.63
C SER A 288 -3.11 37.43 -41.53
N SER A 289 -2.22 38.33 -41.93
CA SER A 289 -1.88 39.60 -41.30
C SER A 289 -3.13 40.44 -41.01
N GLY A 290 -3.09 41.28 -39.98
CA GLY A 290 -4.09 42.30 -39.74
C GLY A 290 -3.83 43.06 -38.44
N GLU A 291 -3.10 44.17 -38.59
CA GLU A 291 -2.89 45.34 -37.69
C GLU A 291 -2.32 45.13 -36.28
#